data_AF-A0AA41VKX6-F1
#
_entry.id   AF-A0AA41VKX6-F1
#
_cell.length_a   1.000
_cell.length_b   1.000
_cell.length_c   1.000
_cell.angle_alpha   90.00
_cell.angle_beta   90.00
_cell.angle_gamma   90.00
#
_symmetry.space_group_name_H-M   'P 1'
#
loop_
_entity.id
_entity.type
_entity.pdbx_description
1 polymer ?
#
loop_
_entity_poly.entity_id
_entity_poly.type
_entity_poly.pdbx_seq_one_letter_code
_entity_poly.pdbx_strand_id
1 'polypeptide(L)'
;MKLWLVLRSYGVANLRTFLRSHVKMAKHFQGLIGMDNRFEIVVPRTFAMVCFRLKPAAIFNQIVDNDWIEAQTNEINAKLLESVNASGKIYMTHAVVGGVYMIRFAVGATLTEERHVTGAWKVVQEHTDAILGAWDGDSC
;
A
#
# COMPACT_ATOMS: atom_id res chain seq x y z
N MET A 1 26.98 4.05 21.30
CA MET A 1 26.87 5.54 21.29
C MET A 1 25.68 6.10 20.49
N LYS A 2 25.17 5.48 19.40
CA LYS A 2 24.07 6.05 18.58
C LYS A 2 22.71 6.18 19.31
N LEU A 3 22.27 5.16 20.04
CA LEU A 3 20.97 5.16 20.75
C LEU A 3 20.92 6.22 21.86
N TRP A 4 21.99 6.32 22.66
CA TRP A 4 22.08 7.29 23.75
C TRP A 4 21.95 8.74 23.26
N LEU A 5 22.58 9.06 22.12
CA LEU A 5 22.47 10.38 21.50
C LEU A 5 21.03 10.68 21.06
N VAL A 6 20.33 9.73 20.43
CA VAL A 6 18.93 9.91 20.03
C VAL A 6 18.02 10.15 21.23
N LEU A 7 18.16 9.34 22.28
CA LEU A 7 17.36 9.48 23.50
C LEU A 7 17.58 10.83 24.18
N ARG A 8 18.82 11.32 24.23
CA ARG A 8 19.17 12.59 24.86
C ARG A 8 18.78 13.80 24.01
N SER A 9 18.96 13.75 22.70
CA SER A 9 18.68 14.89 21.80
C SER A 9 17.20 15.09 21.55
N TYR A 10 16.44 14.01 21.31
CA TYR A 10 15.00 14.11 21.06
C TYR A 10 14.19 14.10 22.36
N GLY A 11 14.61 13.31 23.34
CA GLY A 11 13.80 13.03 24.52
C GLY A 11 12.63 12.09 24.24
N VAL A 12 12.11 11.50 25.31
CA VAL A 12 11.06 10.46 25.24
C VAL A 12 9.74 11.00 24.66
N ALA A 13 9.38 12.25 24.98
CA ALA A 13 8.14 12.87 24.51
C ALA A 13 8.14 13.03 22.99
N ASN A 14 9.21 13.57 22.40
CA ASN A 14 9.28 13.77 20.96
C ASN A 14 9.34 12.44 20.20
N LEU A 15 10.05 11.43 20.70
CA LEU A 15 10.06 10.09 20.09
C LEU A 15 8.65 9.49 20.03
N ARG A 16 7.86 9.63 21.10
CA ARG A 16 6.45 9.21 21.11
C ARG A 16 5.62 10.00 20.09
N THR A 17 5.84 11.30 19.97
CA THR A 17 5.17 12.14 18.96
C THR A 17 5.51 11.71 17.54
N PHE A 18 6.78 11.43 17.22
CA PHE A 18 7.20 10.91 15.92
C PHE A 18 6.52 9.58 15.58
N LEU A 19 6.54 8.61 16.49
CA LEU A 19 5.88 7.32 16.29
C LEU A 19 4.36 7.48 16.08
N ARG A 20 3.71 8.33 16.88
CA ARG A 20 2.28 8.62 16.74
C ARG A 20 1.96 9.32 15.41
N SER A 21 2.84 10.19 14.94
CA SER A 21 2.72 10.85 13.63
C SER A 21 2.73 9.82 12.50
N HIS A 22 3.67 8.87 12.51
CA HIS A 22 3.72 7.78 11.52
C HIS A 22 2.46 6.92 11.57
N VAL A 23 1.97 6.57 12.76
CA VAL A 23 0.73 5.82 12.92
C VAL A 23 -0.48 6.61 12.41
N LYS A 24 -0.53 7.93 12.65
CA LYS A 24 -1.60 8.80 12.13
C LYS A 24 -1.59 8.82 10.60
N MET A 25 -0.41 8.96 9.98
CA MET A 25 -0.24 8.90 8.53
C MET A 25 -0.67 7.55 7.93
N ALA A 26 -0.34 6.44 8.59
CA ALA A 26 -0.79 5.12 8.16
C ALA A 26 -2.33 4.99 8.23
N LYS A 27 -2.97 5.54 9.28
CA LYS A 27 -4.43 5.59 9.38
C LYS A 27 -5.06 6.46 8.29
N HIS A 28 -4.43 7.59 7.95
CA HIS A 28 -4.87 8.45 6.85
C HIS A 28 -4.84 7.70 5.52
N PHE A 29 -3.72 7.04 5.21
CA PHE A 29 -3.60 6.18 4.02
C PHE A 29 -4.64 5.06 3.98
N GLN A 30 -4.88 4.41 5.12
CA GLN A 30 -5.92 3.39 5.26
C GLN A 30 -7.32 3.95 4.96
N GLY A 31 -7.61 5.18 5.39
CA GLY A 31 -8.86 5.88 5.08
C GLY A 31 -9.02 6.16 3.58
N LEU A 32 -7.94 6.60 2.91
CA LEU A 32 -7.93 6.84 1.47
C LEU A 32 -8.20 5.55 0.68
N ILE A 33 -7.60 4.42 1.08
CA ILE A 33 -7.90 3.10 0.50
C ILE A 33 -9.38 2.76 0.68
N GLY A 34 -9.94 2.99 1.87
CA GLY A 34 -11.34 2.70 2.17
C GLY A 34 -12.36 3.52 1.35
N MET A 35 -11.93 4.62 0.74
CA MET A 35 -12.77 5.42 -0.17
C MET A 35 -12.81 4.86 -1.60
N ASP A 36 -11.89 3.97 -1.96
CA ASP A 36 -11.79 3.38 -3.30
C ASP A 36 -12.19 1.89 -3.24
N ASN A 37 -13.38 1.58 -3.78
CA ASN A 37 -13.98 0.25 -3.69
C ASN A 37 -13.16 -0.84 -4.40
N ARG A 38 -12.22 -0.46 -5.27
CA ARG A 38 -11.35 -1.39 -6.02
C ARG A 38 -10.33 -2.08 -5.14
N PHE A 39 -9.99 -1.47 -4.01
CA PHE A 39 -8.95 -1.96 -3.12
C PHE A 39 -9.55 -2.59 -1.85
N GLU A 40 -8.80 -3.50 -1.26
CA GLU A 40 -9.06 -4.05 0.06
C GLU A 40 -7.83 -4.01 0.95
N ILE A 41 -8.10 -3.99 2.25
CA ILE A 41 -7.08 -4.12 3.30
C ILE A 41 -7.02 -5.59 3.68
N VAL A 42 -5.91 -6.26 3.36
CA VAL A 42 -5.77 -7.72 3.49
C VAL A 42 -5.66 -8.15 4.95
N VAL A 43 -4.94 -7.36 5.76
CA VAL A 43 -4.78 -7.63 7.19
C VAL A 43 -4.98 -6.36 8.02
N PRO A 44 -5.52 -6.47 9.26
CA PRO A 44 -5.69 -5.31 10.13
C PRO A 44 -4.36 -4.56 10.35
N ARG A 45 -4.39 -3.23 10.17
CA ARG A 45 -3.21 -2.37 10.36
C ARG A 45 -2.74 -2.40 11.82
N THR A 46 -1.56 -2.95 12.04
CA THR A 46 -0.78 -2.78 13.27
C THR A 46 0.34 -1.75 13.05
N PHE A 47 0.52 -0.79 13.96
CA PHE A 47 1.54 0.28 13.85
C PHE A 47 1.44 1.11 12.55
N ALA A 48 2.55 1.44 11.91
CA ALA A 48 2.61 2.37 10.77
C ALA A 48 2.71 1.67 9.41
N MET A 49 2.14 0.46 9.28
CA MET A 49 2.16 -0.32 8.04
C MET A 49 0.75 -0.75 7.65
N VAL A 50 0.36 -0.44 6.42
CA VAL A 50 -0.90 -0.87 5.81
C VAL A 50 -0.59 -1.88 4.72
N CYS A 51 -1.30 -3.02 4.75
CA CYS A 51 -1.21 -4.06 3.74
C CYS A 51 -2.49 -4.04 2.92
N PHE A 52 -2.38 -3.81 1.61
CA PHE A 52 -3.53 -3.64 0.73
C PHE A 52 -3.29 -4.33 -0.62
N ARG A 53 -4.36 -4.61 -1.34
CA ARG A 53 -4.32 -5.14 -2.72
C ARG A 53 -5.55 -4.69 -3.50
N LEU A 54 -5.50 -4.79 -4.82
CA LEU A 54 -6.68 -4.74 -5.68
C LEU A 54 -7.52 -6.01 -5.48
N LYS A 55 -8.83 -5.83 -5.37
CA LYS A 55 -9.79 -6.92 -5.26
C LYS A 55 -9.91 -7.66 -6.59
N PRO A 56 -10.18 -8.98 -6.58
CA PRO A 56 -10.53 -9.72 -7.78
C PRO A 56 -11.72 -9.08 -8.54
N ALA A 57 -12.74 -8.62 -7.81
CA ALA A 57 -13.92 -7.95 -8.37
C ALA A 57 -13.64 -6.61 -9.08
N ALA A 58 -12.46 -6.01 -8.84
CA ALA A 58 -12.04 -4.80 -9.53
C ALA A 58 -11.39 -5.10 -10.90
N ILE A 59 -11.04 -6.35 -11.13
CA ILE A 59 -10.32 -6.84 -12.30
C ILE A 59 -11.27 -7.64 -13.18
N PHE A 60 -12.04 -8.56 -12.58
CA PHE A 60 -12.90 -9.51 -13.30
C PHE A 60 -14.38 -9.15 -13.12
N ASN A 61 -15.14 -9.16 -14.23
CA ASN A 61 -16.59 -8.93 -14.23
C ASN A 61 -17.39 -10.16 -13.77
N GLN A 62 -16.85 -11.38 -13.95
CA GLN A 62 -17.44 -12.62 -13.45
C GLN A 62 -16.52 -13.24 -12.41
N ILE A 63 -17.03 -13.43 -11.19
CA ILE A 63 -16.29 -14.00 -10.08
C ILE A 63 -16.66 -15.49 -9.99
N VAL A 64 -15.77 -16.35 -10.49
CA VAL A 64 -15.80 -17.79 -10.21
C VAL A 64 -14.62 -18.07 -9.31
N ASP A 65 -14.84 -18.03 -7.99
CA ASP A 65 -13.78 -18.13 -6.99
C ASP A 65 -13.01 -19.45 -7.16
N ASN A 66 -11.83 -19.38 -7.77
CA ASN A 66 -10.98 -20.50 -8.08
C ASN A 66 -9.51 -20.05 -8.06
N ASP A 67 -8.60 -21.03 -7.96
CA ASP A 67 -7.16 -20.78 -7.83
C ASP A 67 -6.58 -19.91 -8.96
N TRP A 68 -7.22 -19.91 -10.14
CA TRP A 68 -6.79 -19.09 -11.29
C TRP A 68 -7.09 -17.61 -11.09
N ILE A 69 -8.26 -17.24 -10.56
CA ILE A 69 -8.60 -15.82 -10.30
C ILE A 69 -7.64 -15.22 -9.28
N GLU A 70 -7.32 -15.95 -8.21
CA GLU A 70 -6.36 -15.49 -7.21
C GLU A 70 -4.93 -15.37 -7.79
N ALA A 71 -4.51 -16.33 -8.61
CA ALA A 71 -3.21 -16.25 -9.30
C ALA A 71 -3.11 -15.02 -10.22
N GLN A 72 -4.15 -14.73 -11.02
CA GLN A 72 -4.16 -13.55 -11.88
C GLN A 72 -4.27 -12.25 -11.09
N THR A 73 -5.08 -12.22 -10.01
CA THR A 73 -5.16 -11.07 -9.11
C THR A 73 -3.79 -10.76 -8.50
N ASN A 74 -3.05 -11.80 -8.10
CA ASN A 74 -1.68 -11.66 -7.60
C ASN A 74 -0.73 -11.10 -8.68
N GLU A 75 -0.82 -11.58 -9.92
CA GLU A 75 0.01 -11.10 -11.03
C GLU A 75 -0.25 -9.61 -11.32
N ILE A 76 -1.51 -9.19 -11.32
CA ILE A 76 -1.88 -7.79 -11.56
C ILE A 76 -1.42 -6.88 -10.42
N ASN A 77 -1.55 -7.33 -9.17
CA ASN A 77 -1.01 -6.59 -8.02
C ASN A 77 0.53 -6.48 -8.06
N ALA A 78 1.21 -7.52 -8.55
CA ALA A 78 2.67 -7.47 -8.76
C ALA A 78 3.04 -6.48 -9.87
N LYS A 79 2.31 -6.49 -11.00
CA LYS A 79 2.48 -5.51 -12.09
C LYS A 79 2.22 -4.07 -11.63
N LEU A 80 1.19 -3.86 -10.81
CA LEU A 80 0.90 -2.55 -10.21
C LEU A 80 2.07 -2.06 -9.36
N LEU A 81 2.58 -2.89 -8.45
CA LEU A 81 3.70 -2.51 -7.60
C LEU A 81 4.95 -2.20 -8.42
N GLU A 82 5.26 -3.02 -9.42
CA GLU A 82 6.41 -2.82 -10.28
C GLU A 82 6.28 -1.51 -11.08
N SER A 83 5.11 -1.25 -11.67
CA SER A 83 4.83 -0.02 -12.39
C SER A 83 4.97 1.23 -11.50
N VAL A 84 4.44 1.16 -10.28
CA VAL A 84 4.55 2.24 -9.29
C VAL A 84 6.01 2.48 -8.90
N ASN A 85 6.79 1.43 -8.63
CA ASN A 85 8.20 1.54 -8.27
C ASN A 85 9.05 2.05 -9.45
N ALA A 86 8.77 1.60 -10.68
CA ALA A 86 9.44 2.05 -11.90
C ALA A 86 9.21 3.53 -12.20
N SER A 87 8.12 4.13 -11.70
CA SER A 87 7.89 5.59 -11.81
C SER A 87 8.93 6.43 -11.07
N GLY A 88 9.64 5.84 -10.08
CA GLY A 88 10.60 6.53 -9.23
C GLY A 88 9.99 7.55 -8.24
N LYS A 89 8.67 7.76 -8.26
CA LYS A 89 7.99 8.73 -7.39
C LYS A 89 7.90 8.24 -5.94
N ILE A 90 7.67 6.95 -5.75
CA ILE A 90 7.54 6.28 -4.45
C ILE A 90 8.14 4.87 -4.55
N TYR A 91 8.46 4.29 -3.40
CA TYR A 91 8.94 2.91 -3.32
C TYR A 91 8.19 2.12 -2.26
N MET A 92 7.67 0.96 -2.63
CA MET A 92 6.99 0.02 -1.74
C MET A 92 7.48 -1.41 -2.00
N THR A 93 7.18 -2.30 -1.07
CA THR A 93 7.49 -3.73 -1.19
C THR A 93 6.23 -4.55 -1.02
N HIS A 94 6.28 -5.84 -1.38
CA HIS A 94 5.15 -6.75 -1.21
C HIS A 94 5.42 -7.78 -0.10
N ALA A 95 4.39 -8.56 0.20
CA ALA A 95 4.48 -9.83 0.91
C ALA A 95 3.42 -10.79 0.36
N VAL A 96 3.67 -12.10 0.50
CA VAL A 96 2.69 -13.15 0.21
C VAL A 96 2.33 -13.84 1.51
N VAL A 97 1.05 -13.84 1.87
CA VAL A 97 0.54 -14.49 3.09
C VAL A 97 -0.66 -15.34 2.73
N GLY A 98 -0.60 -16.64 3.03
CA GLY A 98 -1.68 -17.56 2.68
C GLY A 98 -1.97 -17.64 1.18
N GLY A 99 -0.96 -17.46 0.32
CA GLY A 99 -1.13 -17.40 -1.14
C GLY A 99 -1.60 -16.05 -1.69
N VAL A 100 -1.96 -15.09 -0.83
CA VAL A 100 -2.40 -13.75 -1.24
C VAL A 100 -1.21 -12.80 -1.35
N TYR A 101 -0.99 -12.24 -2.53
CA TYR A 101 -0.02 -11.17 -2.76
C TYR A 101 -0.61 -9.83 -2.33
N MET A 102 0.13 -9.09 -1.50
CA MET A 102 -0.29 -7.78 -0.99
C MET A 102 0.85 -6.77 -0.99
N ILE A 103 0.51 -5.52 -1.25
CA ILE A 103 1.42 -4.39 -1.24
C ILE A 103 1.49 -3.83 0.18
N ARG A 104 2.71 -3.53 0.64
CA ARG A 104 2.98 -2.99 1.97
C ARG A 104 3.37 -1.52 1.88
N PHE A 105 2.49 -0.66 2.39
CA PHE A 105 2.80 0.74 2.61
C PHE A 105 3.29 0.93 4.05
N ALA A 106 4.62 0.96 4.21
CA ALA A 106 5.29 1.17 5.50
C ALA A 106 5.74 2.62 5.63
N VAL A 107 4.98 3.43 6.37
CA VAL A 107 5.31 4.84 6.58
C VAL A 107 6.16 5.00 7.83
N GLY A 108 7.32 5.62 7.69
CA GLY A 108 8.18 5.91 8.84
C GLY A 108 9.49 6.62 8.54
N ALA A 109 9.70 7.11 7.32
CA ALA A 109 10.88 7.90 7.01
C ALA A 109 10.77 9.27 7.69
N THR A 110 11.88 9.76 8.24
CA THR A 110 11.91 10.96 9.11
C THR A 110 11.36 12.22 8.43
N LEU A 111 11.51 12.34 7.11
CA LEU A 111 11.06 13.49 6.33
C LEU A 111 9.66 13.30 5.73
N THR A 112 8.98 12.18 6.01
CA THR A 112 7.65 11.93 5.49
C THR A 112 6.61 12.76 6.24
N GLU A 113 6.02 13.68 5.50
CA GLU A 113 4.80 14.43 5.86
C GLU A 113 3.54 13.86 5.19
N GLU A 114 2.36 14.26 5.68
CA GLU A 114 1.04 13.85 5.21
C GLU A 114 0.83 14.09 3.70
N ARG A 115 1.37 15.18 3.15
CA ARG A 115 1.33 15.46 1.70
C ARG A 115 1.97 14.36 0.84
N HIS A 116 3.01 13.69 1.35
CA HIS A 116 3.65 12.58 0.62
C HIS A 116 2.78 11.33 0.66
N VAL A 117 2.00 11.13 1.73
CA VAL A 117 1.05 10.01 1.83
C VAL A 117 -0.08 10.19 0.83
N THR A 118 -0.66 11.37 0.77
CA THR A 118 -1.69 11.71 -0.23
C THR A 118 -1.13 11.61 -1.65
N GLY A 119 0.08 12.11 -1.88
CA GLY A 119 0.77 11.98 -3.17
C GLY A 119 1.04 10.53 -3.57
N ALA A 120 1.48 9.70 -2.62
CA ALA A 120 1.72 8.29 -2.85
C ALA A 120 0.44 7.56 -3.25
N TRP A 121 -0.67 7.85 -2.56
CA TRP A 121 -1.97 7.29 -2.91
C TRP A 121 -2.41 7.68 -4.32
N LYS A 122 -2.23 8.95 -4.69
CA LYS A 122 -2.54 9.44 -6.04
C LYS A 122 -1.74 8.69 -7.12
N VAL A 123 -0.45 8.43 -6.89
CA VAL A 123 0.37 7.63 -7.80
C VAL A 123 -0.18 6.20 -7.94
N VAL A 124 -0.56 5.57 -6.83
CA VAL A 124 -1.17 4.23 -6.87
C VAL A 124 -2.46 4.25 -7.70
N GLN A 125 -3.31 5.25 -7.53
CA GLN A 125 -4.55 5.40 -8.31
C GLN A 125 -4.25 5.60 -9.81
N GLU A 126 -3.36 6.53 -10.16
CA GLU A 126 -2.95 6.80 -11.55
C GLU A 126 -2.48 5.53 -12.26
N HIS A 127 -1.61 4.74 -11.62
CA HIS A 127 -1.10 3.50 -12.19
C HIS A 127 -2.16 2.39 -12.23
N THR A 128 -3.07 2.37 -11.27
CA THR A 128 -4.21 1.44 -11.28
C THR A 128 -5.17 1.74 -12.42
N ASP A 129 -5.51 3.02 -12.63
CA ASP A 129 -6.38 3.45 -13.74
C ASP A 129 -5.76 3.07 -15.09
N ALA A 130 -4.45 3.26 -15.24
CA ALA A 130 -3.74 2.88 -16.46
C ALA A 130 -3.71 1.36 -16.69
N ILE A 131 -3.47 0.57 -15.64
CA ILE A 131 -3.43 -0.90 -15.74
C ILE A 131 -4.82 -1.43 -16.05
N LEU A 132 -5.85 -1.05 -15.29
CA LEU A 132 -7.22 -1.53 -15.50
C LEU A 132 -7.81 -1.03 -16.82
N GLY A 133 -7.46 0.18 -17.27
CA GLY A 133 -7.87 0.70 -18.58
C GLY A 133 -7.21 -0.01 -19.76
N ALA A 134 -6.03 -0.61 -19.57
CA ALA A 134 -5.36 -1.44 -20.57
C ALA A 134 -5.74 -2.93 -20.46
N TRP A 135 -6.50 -3.29 -19.43
CA TRP A 135 -6.87 -4.67 -19.12
C TRP A 135 -8.28 -4.95 -19.64
N ASP A 136 -8.37 -5.38 -20.90
CA ASP A 136 -9.61 -5.94 -21.44
C ASP A 136 -9.82 -7.32 -20.79
N GLY A 137 -10.70 -7.39 -19.79
CA GLY A 137 -11.02 -8.59 -19.01
C GLY A 137 -11.66 -9.74 -19.78
N ASP A 138 -11.54 -9.74 -21.11
CA ASP A 138 -12.14 -10.65 -22.08
C ASP A 138 -11.09 -11.43 -22.89
N SER A 139 -9.81 -11.44 -22.49
CA SER A 139 -8.81 -12.35 -23.11
C SER A 139 -8.90 -13.77 -22.55
N CYS A 140 -10.07 -14.40 -22.72
CA CYS A 140 -10.22 -15.85 -22.88
C CYS A 140 -11.48 -16.18 -23.69
#